data_AF-A0A9D5RN48-F1
#
_entry.id   AF-A0A9D5RN48-F1
#
_cell.length_a   1.000
_cell.length_b   1.000
_cell.length_c   1.000
_cell.angle_alpha   90.00
_cell.angle_beta   90.00
_cell.angle_gamma   90.00
#
_symmetry.space_group_name_H-M   'P 1'
#
loop_
_entity.id
_entity.type
_entity.pdbx_description
1 polymer ?
#
loop_
_entity_poly.entity_id
_entity_poly.type
_entity_poly.pdbx_seq_one_letter_code
_entity_poly.pdbx_strand_id
1 'polypeptide(L)'
;MIKEIKTIVQNYINNAKLCNIAMGTVESGGIRMSEKIVIPNELIKGNLKNHTSLGDKVNLIRNHGGKEYYIFEIIDKDVIGKGSTVTLSRDGSSYEYKVEEVV
;
A
#
# COMPACT_ATOMS: atom_id res chain seq x y z
N MET A 1 27.61 -28.50 -16.43
CA MET A 1 27.41 -27.03 -16.51
C MET A 1 26.08 -26.60 -17.13
N ILE A 2 25.70 -27.12 -18.30
CA ILE A 2 24.43 -26.68 -18.93
C ILE A 2 23.17 -27.10 -18.15
N LYS A 3 23.22 -28.23 -17.44
CA LYS A 3 22.10 -28.73 -16.64
C LYS A 3 21.87 -27.86 -15.40
N GLU A 4 22.97 -27.46 -14.76
CA GLU A 4 22.99 -26.59 -13.59
C GLU A 4 22.46 -25.20 -13.93
N ILE A 5 22.89 -24.63 -15.06
CA ILE A 5 22.35 -23.36 -15.57
C ILE A 5 20.84 -23.46 -15.81
N LYS A 6 20.36 -24.54 -16.47
CA LYS A 6 18.93 -24.76 -16.69
C LYS A 6 18.17 -24.87 -15.37
N THR A 7 18.71 -25.58 -14.39
CA THR A 7 18.09 -25.70 -13.06
C THR A 7 18.03 -24.36 -12.34
N ILE A 8 19.09 -23.55 -12.41
CA ILE A 8 19.11 -22.20 -11.82
C ILE A 8 18.04 -21.31 -12.47
N VAL A 9 17.98 -21.28 -13.80
CA VAL A 9 17.00 -20.48 -14.55
C VAL A 9 15.58 -20.96 -14.27
N GLN A 10 15.34 -22.27 -14.25
CA GLN A 10 14.03 -22.83 -13.94
C GLN A 10 13.59 -22.47 -12.52
N ASN A 11 14.47 -22.58 -11.54
CA ASN A 11 14.18 -22.22 -10.16
C ASN A 11 13.94 -20.72 -10.00
N TYR A 12 14.68 -19.88 -10.73
CA TYR A 12 14.46 -18.44 -10.74
C TYR A 12 13.08 -18.09 -11.30
N ILE A 13 12.71 -18.62 -12.47
CA ILE A 13 11.41 -18.38 -13.10
C ILE A 13 10.27 -18.91 -12.20
N ASN A 14 10.42 -20.10 -11.63
CA ASN A 14 9.40 -20.70 -10.77
C ASN A 14 9.21 -19.94 -9.44
N ASN A 15 10.27 -19.29 -8.94
CA ASN A 15 10.21 -18.46 -7.72
C ASN A 15 9.98 -16.97 -8.01
N ALA A 16 9.91 -16.58 -9.29
CA ALA A 16 9.61 -15.22 -9.71
C ALA A 16 8.15 -14.93 -9.38
N LYS A 17 7.89 -14.54 -8.14
CA LYS A 17 6.54 -14.22 -7.70
C LYS A 17 6.05 -13.02 -8.52
N LEU A 18 4.94 -13.22 -9.23
CA LEU A 18 4.33 -12.21 -10.08
C LEU A 18 3.87 -11.00 -9.27
N CYS A 19 3.67 -9.89 -9.98
CA CYS A 19 2.96 -8.75 -9.44
C CYS A 19 1.59 -9.22 -8.94
N ASN A 20 1.23 -8.82 -7.73
CA ASN A 20 -0.03 -9.21 -7.12
C ASN A 20 -0.55 -8.09 -6.22
N ILE A 21 -1.87 -8.06 -6.07
CA ILE A 21 -2.57 -7.25 -5.09
C ILE A 21 -2.73 -8.07 -3.80
N ALA A 22 -2.49 -7.44 -2.66
CA ALA A 22 -2.66 -8.06 -1.35
C ALA A 22 -3.26 -7.07 -0.36
N MET A 23 -4.04 -7.58 0.59
CA MET A 23 -4.60 -6.80 1.68
C MET A 23 -3.76 -6.99 2.94
N GLY A 24 -3.68 -5.97 3.78
CA GLY A 24 -3.00 -6.06 5.06
C GLY A 24 -3.49 -5.10 6.11
N THR A 25 -2.91 -5.24 7.31
CA THR A 25 -3.13 -4.34 8.44
C THR A 25 -1.81 -3.71 8.88
N VAL A 26 -1.84 -2.39 9.07
CA VAL A 26 -0.67 -1.60 9.47
C VAL A 26 -0.31 -1.86 10.93
N GLU A 27 0.95 -2.20 11.18
CA GLU A 27 1.53 -2.43 12.50
C GLU A 27 2.82 -1.61 12.69
N SER A 28 3.33 -1.54 13.92
CA SER A 28 4.49 -0.70 14.25
C SER A 28 5.74 -0.99 13.40
N GLY A 29 5.92 -2.22 12.94
CA GLY A 29 7.09 -2.64 12.16
C GLY A 29 6.86 -2.76 10.64
N GLY A 30 5.63 -2.57 10.16
CA GLY A 30 5.30 -2.95 8.79
C GLY A 30 3.82 -3.16 8.54
N ILE A 31 3.50 -3.97 7.54
CA ILE A 31 2.12 -4.37 7.24
C ILE A 31 2.00 -5.88 7.35
N ARG A 32 1.10 -6.33 8.23
CA ARG A 32 0.75 -7.74 8.39
C ARG A 32 -0.13 -8.21 7.24
N MET A 33 0.33 -9.24 6.52
CA MET A 33 -0.42 -9.91 5.44
C MET A 33 -1.15 -11.16 5.93
N SER A 34 -0.58 -11.81 6.94
CA SER A 34 -1.13 -13.00 7.57
C SER A 34 -0.55 -13.15 8.97
N GLU A 35 -1.00 -14.15 9.73
CA GLU A 35 -0.48 -14.42 11.07
C GLU A 35 1.05 -14.56 11.13
N LYS A 36 1.66 -15.08 10.04
CA LYS A 36 3.10 -15.39 9.97
C LYS A 36 3.92 -14.40 9.15
N ILE A 37 3.30 -13.51 8.39
CA ILE A 37 3.99 -12.66 7.42
C ILE A 37 3.71 -11.19 7.71
N VAL A 38 4.77 -10.46 8.06
CA VAL A 38 4.78 -9.01 8.15
C VAL A 38 5.77 -8.49 7.12
N ILE A 39 5.32 -7.59 6.26
CA ILE A 39 6.17 -6.89 5.30
C ILE A 39 6.85 -5.73 6.04
N PRO A 40 8.19 -5.68 6.10
CA PRO A 40 8.90 -4.59 6.74
C PRO A 40 8.61 -3.22 6.10
N ASN A 41 8.56 -2.18 6.92
CA ASN A 41 8.38 -0.80 6.47
C ASN A 41 9.39 -0.32 5.42
N GLU A 42 10.59 -0.90 5.40
CA GLU A 42 11.65 -0.58 4.43
C GLU A 42 11.27 -0.95 2.99
N LEU A 43 10.47 -2.01 2.82
CA LEU A 43 9.99 -2.49 1.52
C LEU A 43 8.72 -1.76 1.05
N ILE A 44 8.08 -1.00 1.95
CA ILE A 44 6.87 -0.23 1.63
C ILE A 44 7.28 1.13 1.11
N LYS A 45 6.86 1.45 -0.12
CA LYS A 45 7.15 2.67 -0.86
C LYS A 45 5.87 3.43 -1.20
N GLY A 46 6.03 4.67 -1.65
CA GLY A 46 4.93 5.54 -2.06
C GLY A 46 4.49 6.52 -0.97
N ASN A 47 3.76 7.54 -1.40
CA ASN A 47 3.25 8.64 -0.58
C ASN A 47 2.23 8.17 0.46
N LEU A 48 1.34 7.24 0.09
CA LEU A 48 0.28 6.76 0.99
C LEU A 48 0.80 6.10 2.28
N LYS A 49 2.05 5.64 2.30
CA LYS A 49 2.70 5.13 3.52
C LYS A 49 2.68 6.14 4.68
N ASN A 50 2.80 7.43 4.38
CA ASN A 50 2.85 8.47 5.41
C ASN A 50 1.45 8.88 5.92
N HIS A 51 0.40 8.37 5.28
CA HIS A 51 -0.99 8.67 5.61
C HIS A 51 -1.71 7.50 6.30
N THR A 52 -0.97 6.46 6.67
CA THR A 52 -1.51 5.33 7.44
C THR A 52 -1.33 5.50 8.94
N SER A 53 -2.19 4.82 9.69
CA SER A 53 -2.16 4.72 11.14
C SER A 53 -2.16 3.24 11.56
N LEU A 54 -1.69 2.95 12.77
CA LEU A 54 -1.73 1.59 13.31
C LEU A 54 -3.17 1.05 13.31
N GLY A 55 -3.35 -0.17 12.81
CA GLY A 55 -4.66 -0.81 12.66
C GLY A 55 -5.38 -0.52 11.35
N ASP A 56 -4.89 0.42 10.53
CA ASP A 56 -5.47 0.67 9.20
C ASP A 56 -5.40 -0.59 8.34
N LYS A 57 -6.49 -0.86 7.62
CA LYS A 57 -6.50 -1.85 6.56
C LYS A 57 -6.08 -1.20 5.25
N VAL A 58 -5.20 -1.84 4.50
CA VAL A 58 -4.63 -1.28 3.27
C VAL A 58 -4.59 -2.32 2.17
N ASN A 59 -4.82 -1.89 0.93
CA ASN A 59 -4.52 -2.68 -0.25
C ASN A 59 -3.17 -2.26 -0.84
N LEU A 60 -2.37 -3.27 -1.17
CA LEU A 60 -1.00 -3.16 -1.63
C LEU A 60 -0.85 -3.76 -3.01
N ILE A 61 -0.09 -3.10 -3.87
CA ILE A 61 0.48 -3.70 -5.08
C ILE A 61 1.92 -4.07 -4.79
N ARG A 62 2.25 -5.32 -5.07
CA ARG A 62 3.60 -5.85 -4.96
C ARG A 62 4.28 -5.84 -6.32
N ASN A 63 5.50 -5.33 -6.40
CA ASN A 63 6.26 -5.38 -7.65
C ASN A 63 6.73 -6.82 -7.99
N HIS A 64 7.16 -7.04 -9.23
CA HIS A 64 7.68 -8.35 -9.64
C HIS A 64 8.87 -8.76 -8.77
N GLY A 65 8.83 -9.97 -8.21
CA GLY A 65 9.83 -10.47 -7.27
C GLY A 65 9.63 -10.02 -5.82
N GLY A 66 8.77 -9.04 -5.54
CA GLY A 66 8.44 -8.57 -4.18
C GLY A 66 9.55 -7.88 -3.43
N LYS A 67 10.32 -7.08 -4.15
CA LYS A 67 11.30 -6.20 -3.53
C LYS A 67 10.63 -4.96 -2.93
N GLU A 68 9.49 -4.55 -3.48
CA GLU A 68 8.78 -3.34 -3.08
C GLU A 68 7.27 -3.56 -3.10
N TYR A 69 6.61 -2.85 -2.19
CA TYR A 69 5.17 -2.86 -2.00
C TYR A 69 4.67 -1.41 -1.96
N TYR A 70 3.61 -1.12 -2.69
CA TYR A 70 3.01 0.21 -2.80
C TYR A 70 1.59 0.13 -2.28
N ILE A 71 1.26 0.99 -1.32
CA ILE A 71 -0.14 1.17 -0.89
C ILE A 71 -0.83 1.94 -2.00
N PHE A 72 -1.95 1.43 -2.50
CA PHE A 72 -2.79 2.16 -3.47
C PHE A 72 -4.15 2.55 -2.88
N GLU A 73 -4.52 1.98 -1.74
CA GLU A 73 -5.77 2.27 -1.05
C GLU A 73 -5.61 2.04 0.46
N ILE A 74 -6.18 2.95 1.25
CA ILE A 74 -6.42 2.76 2.68
C ILE A 74 -7.93 2.54 2.83
N ILE A 75 -8.31 1.34 3.24
CA ILE A 75 -9.70 0.90 3.27
C ILE A 75 -10.48 1.71 4.31
N ASP A 76 -11.72 2.04 3.98
CA ASP A 76 -12.64 2.83 4.82
C ASP A 76 -12.14 4.25 5.15
N LYS A 77 -11.26 4.82 4.32
CA LYS A 77 -10.84 6.22 4.42
C LYS A 77 -11.12 7.00 3.14
N ASP A 78 -11.84 8.09 3.30
CA ASP A 78 -12.01 9.08 2.23
C ASP A 78 -10.73 9.89 2.04
N VAL A 79 -10.29 10.00 0.79
CA VAL A 79 -9.12 10.79 0.42
C VAL A 79 -9.59 12.10 -0.19
N ILE A 80 -9.22 13.20 0.45
CA ILE A 80 -9.49 14.55 -0.06
C ILE A 80 -8.26 15.03 -0.82
N GLY A 81 -8.42 15.28 -2.12
CA GLY A 81 -7.36 15.77 -2.99
C GLY A 81 -7.36 17.29 -3.14
N LYS A 82 -6.23 17.85 -3.57
CA LYS A 82 -6.16 19.24 -4.01
C LYS A 82 -7.13 19.45 -5.18
N GLY A 83 -7.92 20.52 -5.11
CA GLY A 83 -8.95 20.87 -6.08
C GLY A 83 -10.34 20.27 -5.78
N SER A 84 -10.46 19.38 -4.79
CA SER A 84 -11.76 18.90 -4.32
C SER A 84 -12.53 19.99 -3.57
N THR A 85 -13.86 19.95 -3.65
CA THR A 85 -14.75 20.75 -2.78
C THR A 85 -15.28 19.84 -1.68
N VAL A 86 -15.12 20.25 -0.42
CA VAL A 86 -15.63 19.52 0.74
C VAL A 86 -16.75 20.30 1.41
N THR A 87 -17.80 19.60 1.81
CA THR A 87 -18.88 20.20 2.60
C THR A 87 -18.64 19.86 4.07
N LEU A 88 -18.45 20.88 4.89
CA LEU A 88 -18.30 20.73 6.34
C LEU A 88 -19.54 21.28 7.03
N SER A 89 -20.12 20.49 7.94
CA SER A 89 -21.22 20.96 8.78
C SER A 89 -20.66 21.53 10.08
N ARG A 90 -21.01 22.79 10.35
CA ARG A 90 -20.68 23.50 11.59
C ARG A 90 -21.94 24.18 12.11
N ASP A 91 -22.23 23.97 13.39
CA ASP A 91 -23.36 24.61 14.09
C ASP A 91 -24.71 24.41 13.38
N GLY A 92 -24.92 23.22 12.79
CA GLY A 92 -26.14 22.85 12.06
C GLY A 92 -26.26 23.44 10.64
N SER A 93 -25.28 24.21 10.19
CA SER A 93 -25.20 24.76 8.83
C SER A 93 -24.07 24.09 8.03
N SER A 94 -24.28 23.88 6.74
CA SER A 94 -23.30 23.28 5.84
C SER A 94 -22.58 24.35 5.02
N TYR A 95 -21.26 24.23 4.93
CA TYR A 95 -20.39 25.17 4.22
C TYR A 95 -19.51 24.41 3.24
N GLU A 96 -19.38 24.94 2.02
CA GLU A 96 -18.50 24.39 0.99
C GLU A 96 -17.13 25.07 1.02
N TYR A 97 -16.06 24.26 0.99
CA TYR A 97 -14.68 24.72 0.97
C TYR A 97 -13.93 24.07 -0.19
N LYS A 98 -13.23 24.87 -0.97
CA LYS A 98 -12.31 24.38 -2.00
C LYS A 98 -10.94 24.12 -1.41
N VAL A 99 -10.40 22.93 -1.64
CA VAL A 99 -9.10 22.51 -1.13
C VAL A 99 -8.01 23.03 -2.06
N GLU A 100 -7.44 24.18 -1.75
CA GLU A 100 -6.39 24.82 -2.57
C GLU A 100 -5.00 24.20 -2.33
N GLU A 101 -4.71 23.75 -1.12
CA GLU A 101 -3.47 23.03 -0.77
C GLU A 101 -3.77 21.90 0.21
N VAL A 102 -3.07 20.77 0.04
CA VAL A 102 -3.05 19.64 0.96
C VAL A 102 -1.59 19.54 1.43
N VAL A 103 -1.33 19.92 2.69
CA VAL A 103 -0.01 19.89 3.32
C VAL A 103 0.16 18.60 4.11
#